data_AF-A0A4U1BY56-F1
#
_entry.id   AF-A0A4U1BY56-F1
#
_cell.length_a   1.000
_cell.length_b   1.000
_cell.length_c   1.000
_cell.angle_alpha   90.00
_cell.angle_beta   90.00
_cell.angle_gamma   90.00
#
_symmetry.space_group_name_H-M   'P 1'
#
loop_
_entity.id
_entity.type
_entity.pdbx_description
1 polymer ?
#
loop_
_entity_poly.entity_id
_entity_poly.type
_entity_poly.pdbx_seq_one_letter_code
_entity_poly.pdbx_strand_id
1 'polypeptide(L)' 'MSTIIIHPETEAKEKAIKAVLEALEINFEQSEETYAQQVLAGLEKGILQANNGETKTYAEVKELLANRWS' A
#
# COMPACT_ATOMS: atom_id res chain seq x y z
N MET A 1 3.39 0.28 -25.38
CA MET A 1 2.20 -0.53 -25.02
C MET A 1 1.68 -0.04 -23.68
N SER A 2 0.38 -0.18 -23.43
CA SER A 2 -0.27 0.30 -22.21
C SER A 2 -0.57 -0.87 -21.28
N THR A 3 -0.41 -0.67 -19.98
CA THR A 3 -0.76 -1.66 -18.95
C THR A 3 -2.14 -1.34 -18.39
N ILE A 4 -2.96 -2.39 -18.15
CA ILE A 4 -4.24 -2.27 -17.47
C ILE A 4 -4.06 -2.76 -16.04
N ILE A 5 -4.39 -1.93 -15.06
CA ILE A 5 -4.40 -2.29 -13.64
C ILE A 5 -5.86 -2.42 -13.20
N ILE A 6 -6.18 -3.51 -12.52
CA ILE A 6 -7.54 -3.84 -12.09
C ILE A 6 -7.53 -4.01 -10.57
N HIS A 7 -8.41 -3.28 -9.88
CA HIS A 7 -8.57 -3.36 -8.43
C HIS A 7 -9.95 -3.94 -8.08
N PRO A 8 -10.08 -5.28 -7.96
CA PRO A 8 -11.33 -5.89 -7.53
C PRO A 8 -11.62 -5.56 -6.06
N GLU A 9 -12.82 -5.08 -5.77
CA GLU A 9 -13.24 -4.70 -4.41
C GLU A 9 -13.59 -5.90 -3.51
N THR A 10 -13.82 -7.07 -4.11
CA THR A 10 -14.20 -8.30 -3.39
C THR A 10 -13.56 -9.53 -4.03
N GLU A 11 -13.33 -10.58 -3.23
CA GLU A 11 -12.78 -11.86 -3.70
C GLU A 11 -13.62 -12.48 -4.83
N ALA A 12 -14.95 -12.32 -4.76
CA ALA A 12 -15.85 -12.83 -5.79
C ALA A 12 -15.64 -12.13 -7.14
N LYS A 13 -15.41 -10.80 -7.13
CA LYS A 13 -15.11 -10.03 -8.35
C LYS A 13 -13.74 -10.42 -8.91
N GLU A 14 -12.74 -10.57 -8.06
CA GLU A 14 -11.41 -11.03 -8.46
C GLU A 14 -11.47 -12.38 -9.17
N LYS A 15 -12.16 -13.36 -8.57
CA LYS A 15 -12.33 -14.70 -9.15
C LYS A 15 -13.02 -14.66 -10.52
N ALA A 16 -14.07 -13.84 -10.64
CA ALA A 16 -14.78 -13.69 -11.91
C ALA A 16 -13.88 -13.09 -13.01
N ILE A 17 -13.09 -12.07 -12.67
CA ILE A 17 -12.18 -11.42 -13.63
C ILE A 17 -11.09 -12.40 -14.08
N LYS A 18 -10.47 -13.14 -13.15
CA LYS A 18 -9.48 -14.18 -13.48
C LYS A 18 -10.05 -15.21 -14.45
N ALA A 19 -11.24 -15.73 -14.17
CA ALA A 19 -11.90 -16.71 -15.05
C ALA A 19 -12.15 -16.17 -16.46
N VAL A 20 -12.51 -14.89 -16.60
CA VAL A 20 -12.69 -14.25 -17.92
C VAL A 20 -11.36 -14.11 -18.64
N LEU A 21 -10.30 -13.67 -17.95
CA LEU A 21 -8.96 -13.52 -18.55
C LEU A 21 -8.41 -14.88 -19.02
N GLU A 22 -8.57 -15.92 -18.21
CA GLU A 22 -8.20 -17.30 -18.56
C GLU A 22 -8.99 -17.82 -19.76
N ALA A 23 -10.31 -17.62 -19.79
CA ALA A 23 -11.16 -18.06 -20.90
C ALA A 23 -10.83 -17.36 -22.23
N LEU A 24 -10.24 -16.16 -22.16
CA LEU A 24 -9.77 -15.40 -23.32
C LEU A 24 -8.29 -15.65 -23.65
N GLU A 25 -7.63 -16.56 -22.93
CA GLU A 25 -6.20 -16.88 -23.08
C GLU A 25 -5.30 -15.63 -22.93
N ILE A 26 -5.72 -14.67 -22.11
CA ILE A 26 -4.96 -13.46 -21.81
C ILE A 26 -4.01 -13.76 -20.65
N ASN A 27 -2.70 -13.64 -20.89
CA ASN A 27 -1.70 -13.70 -19.83
C ASN A 27 -1.84 -12.51 -18.88
N PHE A 28 -1.89 -12.77 -17.59
CA PHE A 28 -1.91 -11.75 -16.54
C PHE A 28 -0.96 -12.12 -15.41
N GLU A 29 -0.46 -11.09 -14.72
CA GLU A 29 0.35 -11.25 -13.51
C GLU A 29 -0.42 -10.69 -12.31
N GLN A 30 -0.48 -11.47 -11.23
CA GLN A 30 -0.94 -10.96 -9.96
C GLN A 30 0.25 -10.40 -9.20
N SER A 31 0.29 -9.08 -9.06
CA SER A 31 1.25 -8.42 -8.20
C SER A 31 0.68 -8.35 -6.78
N GLU A 32 1.29 -9.08 -5.85
CA GLU A 32 1.06 -8.86 -4.43
C GLU A 32 2.06 -7.82 -3.93
N GLU A 33 1.61 -6.59 -3.69
CA GLU A 33 2.42 -5.60 -3.00
C GLU A 33 2.50 -5.97 -1.51
N THR A 34 3.51 -6.77 -1.17
CA THR A 34 3.87 -7.01 0.22
C THR A 34 4.74 -5.86 0.71
N TYR A 35 4.23 -5.06 1.64
CA TYR A 35 5.05 -4.09 2.33
C TYR A 35 6.10 -4.81 3.16
N ALA A 36 7.34 -4.34 3.10
CA ALA A 36 8.41 -4.90 3.91
C ALA A 36 8.07 -4.77 5.41
N GLN A 37 8.47 -5.75 6.22
CA GLN A 37 8.13 -5.81 7.65
C GLN A 37 8.48 -4.53 8.42
N GLN A 38 9.59 -3.88 8.09
CA GLN A 38 9.98 -2.60 8.70
C GLN A 38 9.00 -1.46 8.41
N VAL A 39 8.33 -1.48 7.26
CA VAL A 39 7.33 -0.46 6.87
C VAL A 39 6.05 -0.69 7.68
N LEU A 40 5.59 -1.93 7.77
CA LEU A 40 4.42 -2.30 8.58
C LEU A 40 4.63 -1.96 10.06
N ALA A 41 5.79 -2.32 10.63
CA ALA A 41 6.13 -2.00 12.01
C ALA A 41 6.21 -0.48 12.26
N GLY A 42 6.73 0.28 11.30
CA GLY A 42 6.74 1.75 11.37
C GLY A 42 5.34 2.36 11.38
N LEU A 43 4.44 1.83 10.55
CA LEU A 43 3.03 2.21 10.49
C LEU A 43 2.29 1.91 11.79
N GLU A 44 2.40 0.67 12.30
CA GLU A 44 1.78 0.27 13.58
C GLU A 44 2.25 1.15 14.74
N LYS A 45 3.56 1.43 14.78
CA LYS A 45 4.13 2.35 15.77
C LYS A 45 3.53 3.75 15.64
N GLY A 46 3.42 4.29 14.42
CA GLY A 46 2.83 5.61 14.18
C GLY A 46 1.36 5.70 14.61
N ILE A 47 0.58 4.64 14.37
CA ILE A 47 -0.82 4.54 14.81
C ILE A 47 -0.91 4.53 16.35
N LEU A 48 -0.07 3.74 17.01
CA LEU A 48 0.00 3.70 18.48
C LEU A 48 0.38 5.07 19.07
N GLN A 49 1.38 5.74 18.50
CA GLN A 49 1.80 7.08 18.90
C GLN A 49 0.65 8.09 18.75
N ALA A 50 -0.05 8.07 17.63
CA ALA A 50 -1.21 8.94 17.41
C ALA A 50 -2.33 8.70 18.44
N ASN A 51 -2.65 7.44 18.73
CA ASN A 51 -3.66 7.08 19.74
C ASN A 51 -3.26 7.52 21.16
N ASN A 52 -1.97 7.56 21.46
CA ASN A 52 -1.44 8.04 22.73
C ASN A 52 -1.31 9.58 22.79
N GLY A 53 -1.73 10.30 21.74
CA GLY A 53 -1.58 11.75 21.64
C GLY A 53 -0.15 12.21 21.29
N GLU A 54 0.76 11.30 20.99
CA GLU A 54 2.15 11.56 20.57
C GLU A 54 2.19 11.94 19.08
N THR A 55 1.42 12.95 18.72
CA THR A 55 1.35 13.49 17.35
C THR A 55 2.34 14.63 17.18
N LYS A 56 2.80 14.83 15.94
CA LYS A 56 3.58 16.01 15.55
C LYS A 56 2.80 16.79 14.52
N THR A 57 2.83 18.11 14.65
CA THR A 57 2.35 18.99 13.60
C THR A 57 3.20 18.84 12.34
N TYR A 58 2.63 19.21 11.20
CA TYR A 58 3.34 19.19 9.92
C TYR A 58 4.64 20.00 9.96
N ALA A 59 4.66 21.14 10.67
CA ALA A 59 5.86 21.97 10.82
C ALA A 59 6.98 21.22 11.56
N GLU A 60 6.65 20.56 12.67
CA GLU A 60 7.62 19.78 13.45
C GLU A 60 8.16 18.57 12.66
N VAL A 61 7.32 17.92 11.86
CA VAL A 61 7.76 16.83 10.98
C VAL A 61 8.69 17.38 9.90
N LYS A 62 8.36 18.53 9.29
CA LYS A 62 9.18 19.16 8.25
C LYS A 62 10.56 19.54 8.78
N GLU A 63 10.64 20.10 9.98
CA GLU A 63 11.90 20.44 10.63
C GLU A 63 12.73 19.20 10.98
N LEU A 64 12.09 18.15 11.52
CA LEU A 64 12.76 16.88 11.83
C LEU A 64 13.38 16.24 10.58
N LEU A 65 12.68 16.28 9.45
CA LEU A 65 13.19 15.76 8.18
C LEU A 65 14.32 16.62 7.60
N ALA A 66 14.25 17.94 7.77
CA ALA A 66 15.32 18.85 7.32
C ALA A 66 16.63 18.60 8.10
N ASN A 67 16.54 18.38 9.40
CA ASN A 67 17.70 18.19 10.29
C ASN A 67 18.25 16.75 10.32
N ARG A 68 17.56 15.78 9.71
CA ARG A 68 17.99 14.37 9.69
C ARG A 68 19.11 14.09 8.69
N TRP A 69 19.32 15.00 7.74
CA TRP A 69 20.28 14.85 6.64
C TRP A 69 21.31 15.98 6.57
N SER A 70 21.31 16.89 7.56
CA SER A 70 22.32 17.93 7.80
C SER A 70 23.43 17.42 8.72
#